data_AF-A0AAQ4D450-F1
#
_entry.id   AF-A0AAQ4D450-F1
#
_cell.length_a   1.000
_cell.length_b   1.000
_cell.length_c   1.000
_cell.angle_alpha   90.00
_cell.angle_beta   90.00
_cell.angle_gamma   90.00
#
_symmetry.space_group_name_H-M   'P 1'
#
loop_
_entity.id
_entity.type
_entity.pdbx_description
1 polymer ?
#
loop_
_entity_poly.entity_id
_entity_poly.type
_entity_poly.pdbx_seq_one_letter_code
_entity_poly.pdbx_strand_id
1 'polypeptide(L)'
;MKLKTFMDKQNLRSKGSLLVFLLCALPAACASSSNQPRPLFVFGHMANSLNELDSYMEQGVNAIEADFTFASNGTALKLYHGPSNCFCGLDCEQSTEVSAYLTYLRDSVSEGGKYADKLLLFYADTKTDDLSGDNVYQAGVSLANNLMQNLWMNGQLTARTFNFFVRFHAVPFEHMLNVIVSIFNLKAKDLLKGALDTFSQAENSSLYLDHVEMTSTAS
;
A
#
# COMPACT_ATOMS: atom_id res chain seq x y z
N MET A 1 85.77 -13.24 61.64
CA MET A 1 85.51 -11.90 62.23
C MET A 1 85.65 -10.91 61.08
N LYS A 2 84.69 -10.08 60.66
CA LYS A 2 83.50 -9.51 61.26
C LYS A 2 82.55 -9.06 60.13
N LEU A 3 81.25 -9.11 60.40
CA LEU A 3 80.15 -8.66 59.54
C LEU A 3 80.11 -7.14 59.30
N LYS A 4 79.40 -6.79 58.20
CA LYS A 4 78.63 -5.54 57.90
C LYS A 4 79.47 -4.29 57.55
N THR A 5 79.14 -3.45 56.56
CA THR A 5 77.82 -3.01 56.05
C THR A 5 77.95 -2.22 54.72
N PHE A 6 76.91 -2.33 53.86
CA PHE A 6 76.19 -1.27 53.12
C PHE A 6 76.76 -0.48 51.91
N MET A 7 75.80 -0.08 51.04
CA MET A 7 75.82 0.83 49.84
C MET A 7 76.12 0.14 48.49
N ASP A 8 75.47 0.42 47.35
CA ASP A 8 74.51 1.45 46.93
C ASP A 8 73.78 1.00 45.62
N LYS A 9 72.78 1.78 45.24
CA LYS A 9 71.93 1.86 44.02
C LYS A 9 72.49 1.34 42.68
N GLN A 10 71.58 0.91 41.80
CA GLN A 10 71.20 1.49 40.47
C GLN A 10 70.09 0.58 39.87
N ASN A 11 68.80 0.92 39.89
CA ASN A 11 68.07 1.86 39.03
C ASN A 11 68.25 1.64 37.52
N LEU A 12 67.33 0.90 36.88
CA LEU A 12 66.84 1.21 35.54
C LEU A 12 65.43 0.63 35.31
N ARG A 13 64.49 1.57 35.26
CA ARG A 13 63.08 1.48 34.84
C ARG A 13 62.97 1.06 33.37
N SER A 14 61.91 0.33 33.03
CA SER A 14 60.88 0.71 32.03
C SER A 14 60.06 -0.53 31.65
N LYS A 15 58.92 -0.75 32.32
CA LYS A 15 57.55 -0.56 31.77
C LYS A 15 57.23 -1.40 30.52
N GLY A 16 56.40 -2.43 30.74
CA GLY A 16 55.73 -3.20 29.69
C GLY A 16 54.94 -4.35 30.31
N SER A 17 53.83 -4.03 30.98
CA SER A 17 52.88 -5.03 31.49
C SER A 17 52.16 -5.67 30.31
N LEU A 18 52.60 -6.86 29.90
CA LEU A 18 51.88 -7.65 28.88
C LEU A 18 50.74 -8.39 29.58
N LEU A 19 49.64 -7.65 29.81
CA LEU A 19 48.36 -8.20 30.20
C LEU A 19 47.81 -8.95 28.98
N VAL A 20 47.97 -10.27 28.96
CA VAL A 20 47.32 -11.13 27.95
C VAL A 20 45.82 -11.10 28.24
N PHE A 21 45.09 -10.27 27.51
CA PHE A 21 43.64 -10.36 27.44
C PHE A 21 43.28 -11.70 26.80
N LEU A 22 42.78 -12.62 27.62
CA LEU A 22 42.06 -13.79 27.19
C LEU A 22 40.82 -13.28 26.43
N LEU A 23 40.93 -13.17 25.10
CA LEU A 23 39.79 -12.82 24.25
C LEU A 23 38.72 -13.90 24.45
N CYS A 24 37.57 -13.44 24.93
CA CYS A 24 36.36 -14.21 25.12
C CYS A 24 36.11 -15.14 23.93
N ALA A 25 36.01 -16.44 24.21
CA ALA A 25 35.20 -17.35 23.42
C ALA A 25 33.74 -16.87 23.50
N LEU A 26 33.38 -15.89 22.69
CA LEU A 26 31.99 -15.64 22.36
C LEU A 26 31.57 -16.80 21.43
N PRO A 27 30.52 -17.57 21.74
CA PRO A 27 29.88 -18.35 20.71
C PRO A 27 29.50 -17.33 19.63
N ALA A 28 30.02 -17.54 18.42
CA ALA A 28 29.46 -16.90 17.25
C ALA A 28 27.98 -17.26 17.27
N ALA A 29 27.15 -16.33 17.73
CA ALA A 29 25.74 -16.36 17.44
C ALA A 29 25.70 -16.26 15.92
N CYS A 30 25.66 -17.43 15.27
CA CYS A 30 25.31 -17.52 13.87
C CYS A 30 23.99 -16.75 13.78
N ALA A 31 24.05 -15.56 13.19
CA ALA A 31 22.86 -14.86 12.78
C ALA A 31 22.13 -15.84 11.87
N SER A 32 21.08 -16.46 12.39
CA SER A 32 20.13 -17.16 11.55
C SER A 32 19.52 -16.06 10.69
N SER A 33 20.02 -15.88 9.47
CA SER A 33 19.25 -15.16 8.47
C SER A 33 17.94 -15.92 8.41
N SER A 34 16.84 -15.30 8.82
CA SER A 34 15.53 -15.89 8.61
C SER A 34 15.45 -16.17 7.11
N ASN A 35 15.48 -17.45 6.73
CA ASN A 35 15.36 -17.90 5.34
C ASN A 35 13.92 -17.70 4.84
N GLN A 36 13.25 -16.64 5.30
CA GLN A 36 11.92 -16.27 4.92
C GLN A 36 12.04 -15.44 3.63
N PRO A 37 11.52 -15.93 2.50
CA PRO A 37 11.54 -15.17 1.27
C PRO A 37 10.81 -13.83 1.46
N ARG A 38 11.34 -12.77 0.85
CA ARG A 38 10.68 -11.46 0.86
C ARG A 38 9.38 -11.58 0.05
N PRO A 39 8.23 -11.15 0.58
CA PRO A 39 7.00 -11.09 -0.20
C PRO A 39 7.16 -10.10 -1.35
N LEU A 40 6.68 -10.47 -2.54
CA LEU A 40 6.74 -9.65 -3.75
C LEU A 40 5.34 -9.44 -4.30
N PHE A 41 5.07 -8.19 -4.71
CA PHE A 41 3.90 -7.86 -5.52
C PHE A 41 4.34 -7.71 -6.98
N VAL A 42 3.72 -8.48 -7.86
CA VAL A 42 3.88 -8.41 -9.30
C VAL A 42 2.64 -7.70 -9.83
N PHE A 43 2.84 -6.53 -10.43
CA PHE A 43 1.75 -5.67 -10.89
C PHE A 43 1.43 -5.91 -12.36
N GLY A 44 0.15 -6.13 -12.66
CA GLY A 44 -0.41 -5.79 -13.97
C GLY A 44 -0.52 -4.27 -14.09
N HIS A 45 0.22 -3.66 -15.01
CA HIS A 45 0.26 -2.21 -15.21
C HIS A 45 -0.86 -1.78 -16.16
N MET A 46 -1.51 -0.65 -15.88
CA MET A 46 -2.59 -0.07 -16.69
C MET A 46 -3.74 -1.06 -16.96
N ALA A 47 -4.16 -1.82 -15.95
CA ALA A 47 -5.30 -2.71 -16.03
C ALA A 47 -6.62 -1.91 -16.02
N ASN A 48 -6.90 -1.17 -17.07
CA ASN A 48 -8.01 -0.20 -17.15
C ASN A 48 -9.32 -0.81 -17.64
N SER A 49 -9.26 -2.02 -18.21
CA SER A 49 -10.42 -2.80 -18.64
C SER A 49 -10.50 -4.17 -17.97
N LEU A 50 -11.69 -4.74 -17.95
CA LEU A 50 -11.92 -6.08 -17.41
C LEU A 50 -11.11 -7.16 -18.15
N ASN A 51 -10.89 -6.99 -19.45
CA ASN A 51 -10.10 -7.94 -20.25
C ASN A 51 -8.61 -7.87 -19.89
N GLU A 52 -8.08 -6.67 -19.64
CA GLU A 52 -6.69 -6.51 -19.20
C GLU A 52 -6.46 -7.07 -17.81
N LEU A 53 -7.38 -6.80 -16.87
CA LEU A 53 -7.39 -7.42 -15.55
C LEU A 53 -7.31 -8.95 -15.68
N ASP A 54 -8.19 -9.54 -16.49
CA ASP A 54 -8.26 -10.97 -16.66
C ASP A 54 -6.98 -11.54 -17.27
N SER A 55 -6.46 -10.87 -18.30
CA SER A 55 -5.21 -11.24 -18.97
C SER A 55 -4.02 -11.19 -18.02
N TYR A 56 -3.92 -10.17 -17.15
CA TYR A 56 -2.85 -10.10 -16.16
C TYR A 56 -2.97 -11.19 -15.10
N MET A 57 -4.20 -11.48 -14.64
CA MET A 57 -4.43 -12.55 -13.66
C MET A 57 -4.10 -13.94 -14.23
N GLU A 58 -4.34 -14.17 -15.52
CA GLU A 58 -3.90 -15.39 -16.22
C GLU A 58 -2.37 -15.52 -16.29
N GLN A 59 -1.66 -14.39 -16.33
CA GLN A 59 -0.20 -14.34 -16.29
C GLN A 59 0.39 -14.52 -14.88
N GLY A 60 -0.46 -14.61 -13.84
CA GLY A 60 -0.04 -14.90 -12.48
C GLY A 60 0.38 -13.67 -11.67
N VAL A 61 -0.09 -12.47 -12.03
CA VAL A 61 0.06 -11.29 -11.17
C VAL A 61 -0.71 -11.47 -9.87
N ASN A 62 -0.26 -10.82 -8.80
CA ASN A 62 -0.94 -10.78 -7.51
C ASN A 62 -1.30 -9.35 -7.06
N ALA A 63 -1.01 -8.37 -7.91
CA ALA A 63 -1.40 -6.99 -7.76
C ALA A 63 -1.75 -6.40 -9.13
N ILE A 64 -2.59 -5.37 -9.15
CA ILE A 64 -2.91 -4.61 -10.35
C ILE A 64 -2.87 -3.12 -10.08
N GLU A 65 -2.55 -2.35 -11.11
CA GLU A 65 -2.64 -0.91 -11.13
C GLU A 65 -3.66 -0.47 -12.20
N ALA A 66 -4.45 0.55 -11.90
CA ALA A 66 -5.36 1.15 -12.87
C ALA A 66 -5.52 2.67 -12.66
N ASP A 67 -5.71 3.39 -13.76
CA ASP A 67 -5.69 4.84 -13.86
C ASP A 67 -7.08 5.44 -13.63
N PHE A 68 -7.36 6.00 -12.46
CA PHE A 68 -8.57 6.77 -12.19
C PHE A 68 -8.53 8.14 -12.88
N THR A 69 -9.54 8.38 -13.72
CA THR A 69 -9.79 9.70 -14.30
C THR A 69 -10.95 10.40 -13.60
N PHE A 70 -10.89 11.72 -13.59
CA PHE A 70 -11.88 12.57 -12.93
C PHE A 70 -12.40 13.64 -13.89
N ALA A 71 -13.69 13.95 -13.77
CA ALA A 71 -14.27 15.14 -14.37
C ALA A 71 -13.73 16.39 -13.67
N SER A 72 -13.89 17.56 -14.30
CA SER A 72 -13.40 18.85 -13.79
C SER A 72 -13.96 19.22 -12.41
N ASN A 73 -15.08 18.64 -11.98
CA ASN A 73 -15.69 18.82 -10.65
C ASN A 73 -15.20 17.80 -9.60
N GLY A 74 -14.25 16.94 -9.95
CA GLY A 74 -13.75 15.86 -9.09
C GLY A 74 -14.59 14.57 -9.11
N THR A 75 -15.61 14.44 -9.96
CA THR A 75 -16.32 13.16 -10.08
C THR A 75 -15.43 12.11 -10.77
N ALA A 76 -15.21 10.96 -10.14
CA ALA A 76 -14.53 9.83 -10.77
C ALA A 76 -15.36 9.32 -11.97
N LEU A 77 -14.72 9.15 -13.12
CA LEU A 77 -15.38 8.78 -14.38
C LEU A 77 -15.14 7.30 -14.68
N LYS A 78 -13.95 6.99 -15.17
CA LYS A 78 -13.56 5.66 -15.64
C LYS A 78 -12.11 5.36 -15.30
N LEU A 79 -11.77 4.09 -15.35
CA LEU A 79 -10.38 3.64 -15.40
C LEU A 79 -9.89 3.76 -16.84
N TYR A 80 -8.90 4.61 -17.06
CA TYR A 80 -8.44 5.00 -18.38
C TYR A 80 -7.14 5.78 -18.30
N HIS A 81 -6.14 5.35 -19.06
CA HIS A 81 -4.89 6.09 -19.19
C HIS A 81 -4.99 7.18 -20.28
N GLY A 82 -5.37 6.75 -21.48
CA GLY A 82 -5.44 7.58 -22.67
C GLY A 82 -4.18 7.52 -23.55
N PRO A 83 -4.24 8.19 -24.72
CA PRO A 83 -3.23 8.02 -25.77
C PRO A 83 -1.91 8.74 -25.44
N SER A 84 -1.95 9.76 -24.59
CA SER A 84 -0.79 10.57 -24.22
C SER A 84 0.09 9.83 -23.21
N ASN A 85 1.39 9.74 -23.48
CA ASN A 85 2.39 9.07 -22.63
C ASN A 85 2.29 7.53 -22.56
N CYS A 86 1.50 6.93 -23.45
CA CYS A 86 1.48 5.49 -23.66
C CYS A 86 2.85 4.98 -24.13
N PHE A 87 3.40 3.97 -23.46
CA PHE A 87 4.61 3.29 -23.96
C PHE A 87 4.34 2.65 -25.33
N CYS A 88 5.30 2.74 -26.25
CA CYS A 88 5.15 2.17 -27.58
C CYS A 88 4.80 0.68 -27.52
N GLY A 89 3.65 0.30 -28.09
CA GLY A 89 3.21 -1.10 -28.19
C GLY A 89 2.15 -1.53 -27.16
N LEU A 90 1.70 -0.63 -26.28
CA LEU A 90 0.53 -0.86 -25.42
C LEU A 90 -0.74 -0.26 -26.04
N ASP A 91 -1.88 -0.91 -25.82
CA ASP A 91 -3.20 -0.34 -26.10
C ASP A 91 -3.65 0.45 -24.86
N CYS A 92 -3.50 1.77 -24.92
CA CYS A 92 -3.78 2.66 -23.78
C CYS A 92 -5.18 3.27 -23.82
N GLU A 93 -6.02 2.86 -24.78
CA GLU A 93 -7.37 3.42 -24.95
C GLU A 93 -8.46 2.55 -24.32
N GLN A 94 -8.10 1.36 -23.84
CA GLN A 94 -8.99 0.50 -23.07
C GLN A 94 -9.48 1.22 -21.81
N SER A 95 -10.77 1.07 -21.51
CA SER A 95 -11.36 1.68 -20.32
C SER A 95 -12.59 0.96 -19.80
N THR A 96 -12.92 1.22 -18.55
CA THR A 96 -14.15 0.73 -17.90
C THR A 96 -14.64 1.75 -16.89
N GLU A 97 -15.95 1.95 -16.79
CA GLU A 97 -16.57 2.78 -15.76
C GLU A 97 -16.12 2.34 -14.37
N VAL A 98 -15.80 3.30 -13.49
CA VAL A 98 -15.22 3.00 -12.16
C VAL A 98 -16.09 2.02 -11.38
N SER A 99 -17.40 2.24 -11.35
CA SER A 99 -18.34 1.38 -10.61
C SER A 99 -18.39 -0.05 -11.16
N ALA A 100 -18.39 -0.21 -12.48
CA ALA A 100 -18.38 -1.50 -13.14
C ALA A 100 -17.09 -2.27 -12.85
N TYR A 101 -15.94 -1.59 -12.95
CA TYR A 101 -14.64 -2.20 -12.67
C TYR A 101 -14.52 -2.63 -11.21
N LEU A 102 -14.84 -1.75 -10.26
CA LEU A 102 -14.73 -2.06 -8.83
C LEU A 102 -15.71 -3.15 -8.39
N THR A 103 -16.92 -3.17 -8.94
CA THR A 103 -17.90 -4.24 -8.70
C THR A 103 -17.36 -5.59 -9.20
N TYR A 104 -16.83 -5.61 -10.42
CA TYR A 104 -16.23 -6.81 -10.98
C TYR A 104 -15.03 -7.29 -10.17
N LEU A 105 -14.18 -6.36 -9.75
CA LEU A 105 -13.01 -6.63 -8.93
C LEU A 105 -13.41 -7.27 -7.61
N ARG A 106 -14.37 -6.68 -6.90
CA ARG A 106 -14.96 -7.22 -5.67
C ARG A 106 -15.43 -8.66 -5.87
N ASP A 107 -16.29 -8.88 -6.86
CA ASP A 107 -16.89 -10.19 -7.10
C ASP A 107 -15.83 -11.24 -7.50
N SER A 108 -14.75 -10.79 -8.15
CA SER A 108 -13.66 -11.66 -8.56
C SER A 108 -12.74 -12.09 -7.41
N VAL A 109 -12.54 -11.24 -6.41
CA VAL A 109 -11.64 -11.51 -5.26
C VAL A 109 -12.37 -12.02 -4.01
N SER A 110 -13.70 -11.91 -3.98
CA SER A 110 -14.53 -12.42 -2.88
C SER A 110 -14.49 -13.95 -2.80
N GLU A 111 -14.96 -14.52 -1.69
CA GLU A 111 -15.04 -15.98 -1.50
C GLU A 111 -15.78 -16.67 -2.67
N GLY A 112 -15.13 -17.66 -3.28
CA GLY A 112 -15.64 -18.36 -4.47
C GLY A 112 -15.45 -17.61 -5.80
N GLY A 113 -14.92 -16.39 -5.75
CA GLY A 113 -14.52 -15.61 -6.92
C GLY A 113 -13.31 -16.22 -7.63
N LYS A 114 -13.19 -15.94 -8.93
CA LYS A 114 -12.14 -16.52 -9.79
C LYS A 114 -10.70 -16.17 -9.37
N TYR A 115 -10.53 -15.06 -8.66
CA TYR A 115 -9.27 -14.50 -8.18
C TYR A 115 -9.16 -14.46 -6.65
N ALA A 116 -10.06 -15.15 -5.94
CA ALA A 116 -9.96 -15.37 -4.51
C ALA A 116 -8.55 -15.86 -4.14
N ASP A 117 -7.95 -15.22 -3.13
CA ASP A 117 -6.59 -15.49 -2.62
C ASP A 117 -5.44 -15.32 -3.63
N LYS A 118 -5.70 -14.81 -4.84
CA LYS A 118 -4.69 -14.58 -5.89
C LYS A 118 -4.36 -13.11 -6.06
N LEU A 119 -5.39 -12.27 -6.17
CA LEU A 119 -5.23 -10.83 -6.28
C LEU A 119 -5.31 -10.21 -4.88
N LEU A 120 -4.21 -9.67 -4.41
CA LEU A 120 -4.04 -9.24 -3.02
C LEU A 120 -4.01 -7.72 -2.85
N LEU A 121 -3.74 -6.99 -3.94
CA LEU A 121 -3.48 -5.56 -3.91
C LEU A 121 -4.00 -4.86 -5.16
N PHE A 122 -4.71 -3.76 -4.95
CA PHE A 122 -5.11 -2.82 -5.99
C PHE A 122 -4.42 -1.48 -5.80
N TYR A 123 -3.72 -1.01 -6.82
CA TYR A 123 -3.11 0.31 -6.85
C TYR A 123 -3.98 1.24 -7.71
N ALA A 124 -4.63 2.21 -7.06
CA ALA A 124 -5.41 3.25 -7.71
C ALA A 124 -4.48 4.41 -8.10
N ASP A 125 -4.10 4.48 -9.37
CA ASP A 125 -3.34 5.60 -9.92
C ASP A 125 -4.29 6.78 -10.17
N THR A 126 -4.20 7.84 -9.37
CA THR A 126 -5.12 8.99 -9.46
C THR A 126 -4.60 10.10 -10.38
N LYS A 127 -5.23 10.26 -11.55
CA LYS A 127 -4.90 11.32 -12.52
C LYS A 127 -5.58 12.63 -12.12
N THR A 128 -4.88 13.43 -11.32
CA THR A 128 -5.39 14.70 -10.77
C THR A 128 -4.76 15.95 -11.40
N ASP A 129 -3.95 15.78 -12.45
CA ASP A 129 -3.16 16.87 -13.05
C ASP A 129 -4.02 18.02 -13.57
N ASP A 130 -5.23 17.70 -14.06
CA ASP A 130 -6.19 18.66 -14.60
C ASP A 130 -7.13 19.27 -13.54
N LEU A 131 -6.99 18.87 -12.27
CA LEU A 131 -7.80 19.36 -11.17
C LEU A 131 -7.09 20.47 -10.38
N SER A 132 -7.89 21.35 -9.77
CA SER A 132 -7.37 22.41 -8.92
C SER A 132 -8.36 22.78 -7.80
N GLY A 133 -7.82 23.33 -6.71
CA GLY A 133 -8.60 23.78 -5.56
C GLY A 133 -9.49 22.67 -4.99
N ASP A 134 -10.72 23.04 -4.65
CA ASP A 134 -11.70 22.13 -4.03
C ASP A 134 -12.04 20.91 -4.89
N ASN A 135 -11.81 20.95 -6.20
CA ASN A 135 -12.09 19.80 -7.08
C ASN A 135 -11.15 18.61 -6.80
N VAL A 136 -9.92 18.86 -6.32
CA VAL A 136 -9.00 17.79 -5.90
C VAL A 136 -9.52 17.10 -4.64
N TYR A 137 -10.09 17.88 -3.70
CA TYR A 137 -10.77 17.34 -2.53
C TYR A 137 -12.00 16.52 -2.94
N GLN A 138 -12.83 17.03 -3.86
CA GLN A 138 -13.99 16.31 -4.38
C GLN A 138 -13.59 15.01 -5.11
N ALA A 139 -12.44 14.98 -5.77
CA ALA A 139 -11.87 13.74 -6.32
C ALA A 139 -11.58 12.70 -5.24
N GLY A 140 -11.00 13.11 -4.12
CA GLY A 140 -10.84 12.27 -2.93
C GLY A 140 -12.17 11.72 -2.39
N VAL A 141 -13.17 12.59 -2.26
CA VAL A 141 -14.52 12.21 -1.83
C VAL A 141 -15.14 11.21 -2.82
N SER A 142 -15.02 11.45 -4.12
CA SER A 142 -15.57 10.59 -5.16
C SER A 142 -14.89 9.23 -5.21
N LEU A 143 -13.55 9.19 -5.08
CA LEU A 143 -12.77 7.96 -4.99
C LEU A 143 -13.22 7.11 -3.80
N ALA A 144 -13.24 7.69 -2.59
CA ALA A 144 -13.62 6.97 -1.37
C ALA A 144 -15.05 6.42 -1.43
N ASN A 145 -15.99 7.21 -1.94
CA ASN A 145 -17.36 6.73 -2.15
C ASN A 145 -17.43 5.54 -3.11
N ASN A 146 -16.67 5.57 -4.21
CA ASN A 146 -16.65 4.46 -5.16
C ASN A 146 -16.02 3.20 -4.56
N LEU A 147 -14.93 3.32 -3.81
CA LEU A 147 -14.31 2.18 -3.11
C LEU A 147 -15.27 1.57 -2.09
N MET A 148 -15.91 2.39 -1.24
CA MET A 148 -16.89 1.89 -0.29
C MET A 148 -18.07 1.23 -1.01
N GLN A 149 -18.70 1.90 -1.97
CA GLN A 149 -19.98 1.45 -2.53
C GLN A 149 -19.84 0.27 -3.51
N ASN A 150 -18.74 0.20 -4.25
CA ASN A 150 -18.58 -0.76 -5.34
C ASN A 150 -17.52 -1.83 -5.05
N LEU A 151 -16.46 -1.51 -4.27
CA LEU A 151 -15.40 -2.48 -3.96
C LEU A 151 -15.65 -3.20 -2.63
N TRP A 152 -15.93 -2.48 -1.54
CA TRP A 152 -15.98 -3.08 -0.21
C TRP A 152 -17.40 -3.38 0.30
N MET A 153 -18.40 -2.62 -0.16
CA MET A 153 -19.80 -2.84 0.15
C MET A 153 -20.55 -3.31 -1.09
N ASN A 154 -21.61 -4.09 -0.87
CA ASN A 154 -22.56 -4.43 -1.92
C ASN A 154 -23.66 -3.35 -2.02
N GLY A 155 -23.29 -2.14 -2.46
CA GLY A 155 -24.22 -1.13 -2.96
C GLY A 155 -25.21 -0.51 -1.95
N GLN A 156 -24.80 -0.19 -0.71
CA GLN A 156 -25.67 0.56 0.21
C GLN A 156 -24.98 1.76 0.88
N LEU A 157 -25.17 2.92 0.26
CA LEU A 157 -25.27 4.22 0.96
C LEU A 157 -26.58 4.96 0.60
N THR A 158 -27.61 4.24 0.15
CA THR A 158 -28.92 4.84 -0.16
C THR A 158 -29.94 4.55 0.94
N ALA A 159 -30.18 5.58 1.76
CA ALA A 159 -31.37 5.87 2.55
C ALA A 159 -32.01 4.76 3.41
N ARG A 160 -32.04 5.02 4.73
CA ARG A 160 -32.91 4.41 5.74
C ARG A 160 -34.31 4.12 5.18
N THR A 161 -34.54 2.88 4.79
CA THR A 161 -35.88 2.40 4.46
C THR A 161 -36.24 1.30 5.45
N PHE A 162 -37.33 1.58 6.16
CA PHE A 162 -37.94 0.77 7.20
C PHE A 162 -38.11 -0.72 6.80
N ASN A 163 -37.72 -1.62 7.71
CA ASN A 163 -38.28 -2.97 7.89
C ASN A 163 -38.26 -3.98 6.73
N PHE A 164 -37.23 -3.99 5.89
CA PHE A 164 -36.95 -5.16 5.05
C PHE A 164 -35.49 -5.58 5.19
N PHE A 165 -35.25 -6.68 5.89
CA PHE A 165 -33.94 -7.29 6.10
C PHE A 165 -33.50 -7.96 4.78
N VAL A 166 -33.08 -7.17 3.80
CA VAL A 166 -32.23 -7.68 2.73
C VAL A 166 -30.85 -7.86 3.37
N ARG A 167 -30.33 -9.09 3.38
CA ARG A 167 -28.93 -9.34 3.76
C ARG A 167 -28.04 -8.73 2.69
N PHE A 168 -27.67 -7.47 2.87
CA PHE A 168 -26.59 -6.84 2.14
C PHE A 168 -25.28 -7.35 2.73
N HIS A 169 -24.59 -8.22 2.00
CA HIS A 169 -23.29 -8.72 2.42
C HIS A 169 -22.25 -7.66 2.07
N ALA A 170 -21.86 -6.86 3.07
CA ALA A 170 -20.55 -6.22 3.02
C ALA A 170 -19.49 -7.33 2.87
N VAL A 171 -18.42 -7.06 2.12
CA VAL A 171 -17.28 -7.99 2.08
C VAL A 171 -16.75 -8.07 3.53
N PRO A 172 -16.63 -9.27 4.13
CA PRO A 172 -16.02 -9.39 5.45
C PRO A 172 -14.65 -8.73 5.45
N PHE A 173 -14.27 -8.07 6.53
CA PHE A 173 -13.06 -7.25 6.60
C PHE A 173 -11.80 -8.04 6.19
N GLU A 174 -11.72 -9.30 6.61
CA GLU A 174 -10.66 -10.25 6.28
C GLU A 174 -10.55 -10.62 4.79
N HIS A 175 -11.57 -10.27 3.99
CA HIS A 175 -11.63 -10.51 2.54
C HIS A 175 -11.65 -9.21 1.73
N MET A 176 -11.54 -8.04 2.39
CA MET A 176 -11.47 -6.77 1.67
C MET A 176 -10.14 -6.67 0.92
N LEU A 177 -10.23 -6.29 -0.35
CA LEU A 177 -9.04 -6.04 -1.16
C LEU A 177 -8.31 -4.79 -0.64
N ASN A 178 -7.01 -4.94 -0.41
CA ASN A 178 -6.14 -3.83 -0.02
C ASN A 178 -5.99 -2.85 -1.18
N VAL A 179 -6.09 -1.55 -0.88
CA VAL A 179 -5.96 -0.48 -1.87
C VAL A 179 -4.83 0.46 -1.50
N ILE A 180 -3.91 0.70 -2.44
CA ILE A 180 -2.93 1.79 -2.38
C ILE A 180 -3.42 2.89 -3.32
N VAL A 181 -3.36 4.15 -2.88
CA VAL A 181 -3.74 5.30 -3.69
C VAL A 181 -2.49 6.10 -4.01
N SER A 182 -2.27 6.40 -5.30
CA SER A 182 -1.14 7.23 -5.71
C SER A 182 -1.36 8.71 -5.36
N ILE A 183 -0.27 9.40 -4.97
CA ILE A 183 -0.25 10.83 -4.67
C ILE A 183 1.01 11.42 -5.33
N PHE A 184 0.86 12.07 -6.49
CA PHE A 184 2.00 12.52 -7.28
C PHE A 184 2.56 13.89 -6.90
N ASN A 185 1.76 14.77 -6.30
CA ASN A 185 2.20 16.13 -6.00
C ASN A 185 1.58 16.67 -4.70
N LEU A 186 2.07 17.83 -4.23
CA LEU A 186 1.58 18.46 -3.00
C LEU A 186 0.09 18.83 -3.04
N LYS A 187 -0.50 19.05 -4.22
CA LYS A 187 -1.94 19.30 -4.38
C LYS A 187 -2.75 18.03 -4.14
N ALA A 188 -2.20 16.86 -4.46
CA ALA A 188 -2.84 15.56 -4.22
C ALA A 188 -2.99 15.22 -2.72
N LYS A 189 -2.45 16.03 -1.79
CA LYS A 189 -2.80 15.94 -0.36
C LYS A 189 -4.28 16.21 -0.11
N ASP A 190 -4.91 17.09 -0.88
CA ASP A 190 -6.34 17.37 -0.75
C ASP A 190 -7.19 16.18 -1.21
N LEU A 191 -6.70 15.38 -2.16
CA LEU A 191 -7.33 14.11 -2.55
C LEU A 191 -7.32 13.14 -1.37
N LEU A 192 -6.18 12.97 -0.71
CA LEU A 192 -6.11 12.11 0.48
C LEU A 192 -7.01 12.63 1.60
N LYS A 193 -7.06 13.94 1.80
CA LYS A 193 -7.94 14.57 2.79
C LYS A 193 -9.41 14.30 2.49
N GLY A 194 -9.86 14.49 1.25
CA GLY A 194 -11.24 14.20 0.84
C GLY A 194 -11.61 12.74 1.03
N ALA A 195 -10.70 11.83 0.71
CA ALA A 195 -10.90 10.40 0.93
C ALA A 195 -11.00 10.06 2.43
N LEU A 196 -10.05 10.54 3.24
CA LEU A 196 -10.00 10.29 4.68
C LEU A 196 -11.21 10.87 5.43
N ASP A 197 -11.62 12.10 5.10
CA ASP A 197 -12.81 12.74 5.65
C ASP A 197 -14.06 11.91 5.35
N THR A 198 -14.14 11.36 4.13
CA THR A 198 -15.26 10.51 3.68
C THR A 198 -15.30 9.20 4.46
N PHE A 199 -14.16 8.51 4.61
CA PHE A 199 -14.09 7.28 5.40
C PHE A 199 -14.41 7.52 6.88
N SER A 200 -13.91 8.62 7.45
CA SER A 200 -14.12 8.97 8.87
C SER A 200 -15.58 9.25 9.21
N GLN A 201 -16.36 9.73 8.23
CA GLN A 201 -17.78 10.04 8.39
C GLN A 201 -18.71 8.85 8.09
N ALA A 202 -18.18 7.72 7.59
CA ALA A 202 -18.98 6.53 7.34
C ALA A 202 -19.46 5.90 8.66
N GLU A 203 -20.67 5.33 8.68
CA GLU A 203 -21.26 4.71 9.88
C GLU A 203 -20.38 3.57 10.47
N ASN A 204 -19.52 2.96 9.64
CA ASN A 204 -18.56 1.92 10.04
C ASN A 204 -17.11 2.32 9.75
N SER A 205 -16.74 3.57 10.05
CA SER A 205 -15.41 4.14 9.73
C SER A 205 -14.22 3.31 10.19
N SER A 206 -14.35 2.58 11.31
CA SER A 206 -13.29 1.67 11.80
C SER A 206 -12.94 0.55 10.82
N LEU A 207 -13.88 0.09 10.00
CA LEU A 207 -13.63 -0.95 8.98
C LEU A 207 -12.72 -0.49 7.85
N TYR A 208 -12.69 0.82 7.57
CA TYR A 208 -11.92 1.39 6.45
C TYR A 208 -10.58 1.97 6.89
N LEU A 209 -10.44 2.29 8.18
CA LEU A 209 -9.32 3.07 8.69
C LEU A 209 -8.34 2.30 9.58
N ASP A 210 -8.59 1.02 9.86
CA ASP A 210 -7.80 0.25 10.84
C ASP A 210 -6.31 0.10 10.47
N HIS A 211 -5.93 0.38 9.22
CA HIS A 211 -4.54 0.27 8.72
C HIS A 211 -4.08 1.40 7.78
N VAL A 212 -4.57 2.64 7.94
CA VAL A 212 -4.05 3.76 7.14
C VAL A 212 -2.62 4.13 7.56
N GLU A 213 -1.64 3.65 6.82
CA GLU A 213 -0.23 4.03 6.96
C GLU A 213 0.14 5.07 5.89
N MET A 214 0.41 6.31 6.30
CA MET A 214 0.95 7.34 5.40
C MET A 214 2.47 7.19 5.33
N THR A 215 2.98 6.65 4.23
CA THR A 215 4.41 6.69 3.95
C THR A 215 4.72 7.88 3.04
N SER A 216 5.55 8.81 3.50
CA SER A 216 6.08 9.87 2.63
C SER A 216 7.45 9.43 2.13
N THR A 217 7.61 9.32 0.81
CA THR A 217 8.93 9.28 0.19
C THR A 217 9.38 10.72 -0.02
N ALA A 218 10.15 11.22 0.94
CA ALA A 218 10.89 12.47 0.75
C ALA A 218 12.01 12.22 -0.26
N SER A 219 11.91 12.85 -1.44
CA SER A 219 13.02 13.04 -2.38
C SER A 219 13.58 14.45 -2.24
#